data_AF-A0A063ZH69-F1
#
_entry.id   AF-A0A063ZH69-F1
#
_cell.length_a   1.000
_cell.length_b   1.000
_cell.length_c   1.000
_cell.angle_alpha   90.00
_cell.angle_beta   90.00
_cell.angle_gamma   90.00
#
_symmetry.space_group_name_H-M   'P 1'
#
loop_
_entity.id
_entity.type
_entity.pdbx_description
1 polymer ?
#
loop_
_entity_poly.entity_id
_entity_poly.type
_entity_poly.pdbx_seq_one_letter_code
_entity_poly.pdbx_strand_id
1 'polypeptide(L)'
;MAYPESVDVTDLSPLAWRLLRVAAGYEQRGVERAIEGILQAHISMLESGNRMLSRSRRQALFDLYAAELEDSQIRAIAEEF
;
A
#
# COMPACT_ATOMS: atom_id res chain seq x y z
N MET A 1 -15.88 3.40 -12.90
CA MET A 1 -14.93 2.68 -12.04
C MET A 1 -14.69 3.60 -10.85
N ALA A 2 -15.42 3.38 -9.77
CA ALA A 2 -15.26 4.15 -8.55
C ALA A 2 -14.16 3.45 -7.76
N TYR A 3 -13.03 4.12 -7.57
CA TYR A 3 -12.01 3.66 -6.62
C TYR A 3 -12.66 3.55 -5.24
N PRO A 4 -12.11 2.75 -4.31
CA PRO A 4 -12.59 2.73 -2.94
C PRO A 4 -12.31 4.10 -2.28
N GLU A 5 -13.20 5.08 -2.49
CA GLU A 5 -13.19 6.41 -1.87
C GLU A 5 -13.30 6.36 -0.33
N SER A 6 -13.35 5.16 0.26
CA SER A 6 -13.54 4.94 1.70
C SER A 6 -12.28 4.61 2.49
N VAL A 7 -11.16 4.23 1.85
CA VAL A 7 -9.95 3.84 2.61
C VAL A 7 -9.03 5.05 2.78
N ASP A 8 -8.91 5.54 4.02
CA ASP A 8 -7.88 6.54 4.32
C ASP A 8 -6.50 5.86 4.46
N VAL A 9 -5.63 6.14 3.50
CA VAL A 9 -4.25 5.65 3.49
C VAL A 9 -3.44 6.12 4.72
N THR A 10 -3.93 7.11 5.47
CA THR A 10 -3.25 7.50 6.71
C THR A 10 -3.45 6.53 7.86
N ASP A 11 -4.53 5.76 7.82
CA ASP A 11 -5.00 4.92 8.93
C ASP A 11 -4.60 3.45 8.75
N LEU A 12 -4.12 3.09 7.56
CA LEU A 12 -3.61 1.76 7.26
C LEU A 12 -2.40 1.41 8.13
N SER A 13 -2.50 0.28 8.84
CA SER A 13 -1.44 -0.25 9.68
C SER A 13 -0.24 -0.74 8.83
N PRO A 14 0.95 -0.86 9.43
CA PRO A 14 2.11 -1.47 8.75
C PRO A 14 1.83 -2.86 8.19
N LEU A 15 0.99 -3.64 8.88
CA LEU A 15 0.57 -4.97 8.44
C LEU A 15 -0.37 -4.89 7.23
N ALA A 16 -1.37 -4.00 7.28
CA ALA A 16 -2.26 -3.76 6.15
C ALA A 16 -1.48 -3.38 4.88
N TRP A 17 -0.47 -2.49 4.99
CA TRP A 17 0.42 -2.15 3.88
C TRP A 17 1.14 -3.35 3.28
N ARG A 18 1.67 -4.24 4.13
CA ARG A 18 2.34 -5.46 3.67
C ARG A 18 1.35 -6.39 2.98
N LEU A 19 0.17 -6.58 3.54
CA LEU A 19 -0.86 -7.48 3.01
C LEU A 19 -1.37 -6.99 1.65
N LEU A 20 -1.65 -5.69 1.52
CA LEU A 20 -2.03 -5.08 0.23
C LEU A 20 -0.96 -5.33 -0.83
N ARG A 21 0.32 -5.08 -0.52
CA ARG A 21 1.41 -5.30 -1.48
C ARG A 21 1.50 -6.77 -1.92
N VAL A 22 1.44 -7.69 -0.96
CA VAL A 22 1.57 -9.14 -1.24
C VAL A 22 0.37 -9.64 -2.02
N ALA A 23 -0.85 -9.23 -1.65
CA ALA A 23 -2.07 -9.59 -2.36
C ALA A 23 -2.06 -9.07 -3.80
N ALA A 24 -1.53 -7.85 -4.02
CA ALA A 24 -1.33 -7.26 -5.34
C ALA A 24 -0.15 -7.89 -6.12
N GLY A 25 0.51 -8.92 -5.59
CA GLY A 25 1.58 -9.66 -6.28
C GLY A 25 2.92 -8.94 -6.37
N TYR A 26 3.11 -7.82 -5.68
CA TYR A 26 4.35 -7.06 -5.73
C TYR A 26 5.37 -7.53 -4.69
N GLU A 27 6.62 -7.69 -5.11
CA GLU A 27 7.76 -7.67 -4.19
C GLU A 27 8.17 -6.23 -3.88
N GLN A 28 8.83 -5.97 -2.74
CA GLN A 28 9.26 -4.60 -2.39
C GLN A 28 10.20 -3.98 -3.44
N ARG A 29 11.07 -4.79 -4.07
CA ARG A 29 11.91 -4.34 -5.20
C ARG A 29 11.11 -4.11 -6.49
N GLY A 30 9.99 -4.80 -6.66
CA GLY A 30 9.06 -4.55 -7.77
C GLY A 30 8.44 -3.17 -7.65
N VAL A 31 8.05 -2.76 -6.45
CA VAL A 31 7.49 -1.43 -6.17
C VAL A 31 8.48 -0.31 -6.48
N GLU A 32 9.75 -0.47 -6.12
CA GLU A 32 10.80 0.51 -6.44
C GLU A 32 10.96 0.75 -7.95
N ARG A 33 10.70 -0.27 -8.77
CA ARG A 33 10.72 -0.14 -10.23
C ARG A 33 9.44 0.49 -10.78
N ALA A 34 8.33 0.39 -10.04
CA ALA A 34 7.03 0.88 -10.47
C ALA A 34 6.80 2.36 -10.11
N ILE A 35 7.35 2.84 -8.99
CA ILE A 35 7.14 4.20 -8.50
C ILE A 35 8.48 4.92 -8.31
N GLU A 36 8.72 5.92 -9.14
CA GLU A 36 9.91 6.76 -9.05
C GLU A 36 10.00 7.46 -7.66
N GLY A 37 11.20 7.45 -7.08
CA GLY A 37 11.45 8.09 -5.78
C GLY A 37 10.96 7.31 -4.57
N ILE A 38 10.41 6.11 -4.75
CA ILE A 38 10.15 5.14 -3.68
C ILE A 38 11.17 4.02 -3.78
N LEU A 39 12.00 3.87 -2.74
CA LEU A 39 13.01 2.80 -2.66
C LEU A 39 12.47 1.62 -1.87
N GLN A 40 13.02 0.43 -2.09
CA GLN A 40 12.69 -0.78 -1.31
C GLN A 40 12.83 -0.53 0.21
N ALA A 41 13.83 0.23 0.63
CA ALA A 41 14.01 0.60 2.04
C ALA A 41 12.83 1.42 2.60
N HIS A 42 12.20 2.27 1.80
CA HIS A 42 11.00 3.01 2.21
C HIS A 42 9.83 2.07 2.46
N ILE A 43 9.65 1.05 1.61
CA ILE A 43 8.60 0.04 1.78
C ILE A 43 8.86 -0.79 3.03
N SER A 44 10.09 -1.25 3.23
CA SER A 44 10.49 -2.01 4.41
C SER A 44 10.18 -1.25 5.71
N MET A 45 10.54 0.04 5.77
CA MET A 45 10.26 0.88 6.95
C MET A 45 8.77 1.14 7.17
N LEU A 46 7.99 1.29 6.10
CA LEU A 46 6.54 1.44 6.17
C LEU A 46 5.89 0.19 6.76
N GLU A 47 6.22 -0.98 6.22
CA GLU A 47 5.68 -2.29 6.63
C GLU A 47 6.12 -2.74 8.03
N SER A 48 7.25 -2.22 8.51
CA SER A 48 7.73 -2.49 9.86
C SER A 48 7.28 -1.44 10.88
N GLY A 49 6.55 -0.40 10.46
CA GLY A 49 6.11 0.70 11.33
C GLY A 49 7.23 1.63 11.83
N ASN A 50 8.43 1.54 11.27
CA ASN A 50 9.61 2.29 11.73
C ASN A 50 9.63 3.73 11.20
N ARG A 51 8.91 4.03 10.11
CA ARG A 51 8.82 5.37 9.55
C ARG A 51 7.56 5.56 8.73
N MET A 52 6.86 6.68 8.95
CA MET A 52 5.75 7.08 8.10
C MET A 52 6.22 7.79 6.84
N LEU A 53 5.69 7.40 5.69
CA LEU A 53 5.84 8.13 4.43
C LEU A 53 4.86 9.32 4.37
N SER A 54 5.14 10.29 3.49
CA SER A 54 4.19 11.36 3.21
C SER A 54 2.86 10.78 2.74
N ARG A 55 1.76 11.51 2.94
CA ARG A 55 0.43 11.09 2.46
C ARG A 55 0.44 10.83 0.95
N SER A 56 1.09 11.70 0.17
CA SER A 56 1.22 11.54 -1.29
C SER A 56 1.90 10.23 -1.70
N ARG A 57 2.96 9.82 -1.00
CA ARG A 57 3.65 8.55 -1.27
C ARG A 57 2.83 7.34 -0.86
N ARG A 58 2.10 7.44 0.27
CA ARG A 58 1.14 6.42 0.69
C ARG A 58 0.03 6.26 -0.35
N GLN A 59 -0.53 7.35 -0.85
CA GLN A 59 -1.54 7.30 -1.89
C GLN A 59 -1.02 6.62 -3.16
N ALA A 60 0.17 6.99 -3.65
CA ALA A 60 0.76 6.36 -4.83
C ALA A 60 0.97 4.84 -4.66
N LEU A 61 1.36 4.40 -3.46
CA LEU A 61 1.48 2.96 -3.14
C LEU A 61 0.12 2.27 -3.12
N PHE A 62 -0.87 2.90 -2.49
CA PHE A 62 -2.22 2.37 -2.44
C PHE A 62 -2.81 2.23 -3.84
N ASP A 63 -2.68 3.26 -4.67
CA ASP A 63 -3.19 3.24 -6.05
C ASP A 63 -2.53 2.14 -6.88
N LEU A 64 -1.21 1.93 -6.71
CA LEU A 64 -0.48 0.84 -7.37
C LEU A 64 -1.02 -0.54 -6.95
N TYR A 65 -1.26 -0.75 -5.66
CA TYR A 65 -1.75 -2.04 -5.17
C TYR A 65 -3.22 -2.25 -5.51
N ALA A 66 -4.04 -1.22 -5.37
CA ALA A 66 -5.47 -1.25 -5.66
C ALA A 66 -5.77 -1.53 -7.14
N ALA A 67 -4.87 -1.16 -8.06
CA ALA A 67 -5.01 -1.49 -9.47
C ALA A 67 -5.02 -3.00 -9.76
N GLU A 68 -4.43 -3.82 -8.89
CA GLU A 68 -4.34 -5.28 -9.04
C GLU A 68 -5.30 -6.05 -8.10
N LEU A 69 -6.14 -5.33 -7.34
CA LEU A 69 -6.98 -5.91 -6.30
C LEU A 69 -8.45 -5.59 -6.51
N GLU A 70 -9.31 -6.52 -6.10
CA GLU A 70 -10.75 -6.26 -6.01
C GLU A 70 -11.07 -5.38 -4.78
N ASP A 71 -12.07 -4.51 -4.90
CA ASP A 71 -12.51 -3.61 -3.82
C ASP A 71 -12.80 -4.36 -2.50
N SER A 72 -13.32 -5.59 -2.60
CA SER A 72 -13.61 -6.44 -1.44
C SER A 72 -12.34 -6.90 -0.71
N GLN A 73 -11.27 -7.19 -1.43
CA GLN A 73 -9.97 -7.55 -0.84
C GLN A 73 -9.33 -6.34 -0.17
N ILE A 74 -9.40 -5.17 -0.83
CA ILE A 74 -8.87 -3.91 -0.30
C ILE A 74 -9.57 -3.58 1.04
N ARG A 75 -10.91 -3.61 1.06
CA ARG A 75 -11.69 -3.33 2.28
C ARG A 75 -11.41 -4.34 3.39
N ALA A 76 -11.41 -5.63 3.07
CA ALA A 76 -11.12 -6.66 4.08
C ALA A 76 -9.73 -6.48 4.71
N ILE A 77 -8.72 -6.09 3.93
CA ILE A 77 -7.38 -5.83 4.47
C ILE A 77 -7.33 -4.53 5.28
N ALA A 78 -8.02 -3.48 4.82
CA ALA A 78 -8.01 -2.17 5.47
C ALA A 78 -8.82 -2.13 6.78
N GLU A 79 -9.89 -2.93 6.89
CA GLU A 79 -10.78 -2.93 8.06
C GLU A 79 -10.33 -3.90 9.15
N GLU A 80 -9.67 -5.01 8.79
CA GLU A 80 -9.33 -6.10 9.73
C GLU A 80 -7.90 -6.00 10.32
N PHE A 81 -7.04 -5.13 9.80
CA PHE A 81 -5.61 -5.06 10.17
C PHE A 81 -5.08 -3.64 10.35
#